data_AF-A0A645J3C6-F1
#
_entry.id   AF-A0A645J3C6-F1
#
_cell.length_a   1.000
_cell.length_b   1.000
_cell.length_c   1.000
_cell.angle_alpha   90.00
_cell.angle_beta   90.00
_cell.angle_gamma   90.00
#
_symmetry.space_group_name_H-M   'P 1'
#
loop_
_entity.id
_entity.type
_entity.pdbx_description
1 polymer ?
#
loop_
_entity_poly.entity_id
_entity_poly.type
_entity_poly.pdbx_seq_one_letter_code
_entity_poly.pdbx_strand_id
1 'polypeptide(L)'
;MGDIALIRAKGIEILATPRGYLSASAFKGEGSLFTGKIACQHSQSDTVTELNIIVDNGGEVVDVQVEHPVYGTLTGELHIRSRHDVIDFMKRIASNEAAMLSSLTGGVHLHTLACNDEETFLRIKMELQEAGILYSG
;
A
#
# COMPACT_ATOMS: atom_id res chain seq x y z
N MET A 1 18.44 37.30 3.18
CA MET A 1 17.97 35.89 3.24
C MET A 1 16.72 35.80 2.39
N GLY A 2 16.65 34.88 1.43
CA GLY A 2 15.55 34.80 0.48
C GLY A 2 14.34 34.03 1.04
N ASP A 3 13.13 34.45 0.68
CA ASP A 3 11.88 33.87 1.20
C ASP A 3 11.79 32.35 1.01
N ILE A 4 12.33 31.83 -0.10
CA ILE A 4 12.40 30.38 -0.38
C ILE A 4 13.22 29.62 0.67
N ALA A 5 14.29 30.22 1.20
CA ALA A 5 15.10 29.59 2.25
C ALA A 5 14.33 29.54 3.58
N LEU A 6 13.54 30.58 3.88
CA LEU A 6 12.70 30.61 5.07
C LEU A 6 11.54 29.60 4.98
N ILE A 7 10.95 29.45 3.79
CA ILE A 7 9.87 28.48 3.55
C ILE A 7 10.40 27.05 3.67
N ARG A 8 11.61 26.76 3.15
CA ARG A 8 12.28 25.47 3.35
C ARG A 8 12.62 25.21 4.82
N ALA A 9 13.07 26.23 5.56
CA ALA A 9 13.35 26.11 6.99
C ALA A 9 12.09 25.80 7.82
N LYS A 10 10.89 26.09 7.31
CA LYS A 10 9.61 25.70 7.90
C LYS A 10 9.18 24.26 7.53
N GLY A 11 10.00 23.50 6.81
CA GLY A 11 9.73 22.10 6.45
C GLY A 11 8.86 21.92 5.21
N ILE A 12 8.56 22.98 4.45
CA ILE A 12 7.78 22.88 3.22
C ILE A 12 8.72 22.47 2.08
N GLU A 13 8.46 21.31 1.48
CA GLU A 13 9.24 20.82 0.33
C GLU A 13 8.89 21.58 -0.96
N ILE A 14 9.90 22.22 -1.54
CA ILE A 14 9.79 23.02 -2.76
C ILE A 14 10.90 22.63 -3.73
N LEU A 15 10.49 22.13 -4.91
CA LEU A 15 11.35 21.80 -6.04
C LEU A 15 11.64 23.05 -6.87
N ALA A 16 12.93 23.26 -7.16
CA ALA A 16 13.35 24.28 -8.11
C ALA A 16 13.32 23.69 -9.52
N THR A 17 12.63 24.36 -10.44
CA THR A 17 12.57 24.01 -11.86
C THR A 17 13.07 25.18 -12.72
N PRO A 18 13.45 24.97 -13.99
CA PRO A 18 13.83 26.05 -14.89
C PRO A 18 12.74 27.10 -15.16
N ARG A 19 11.48 26.82 -14.81
CA ARG A 19 10.33 27.72 -15.01
C ARG A 19 9.80 28.33 -13.70
N GLY A 20 10.47 28.09 -12.58
CA GLY A 20 10.06 28.58 -11.26
C GLY A 20 10.10 27.49 -10.19
N TYR A 21 9.44 27.76 -9.08
CA TYR A 21 9.37 26.83 -7.94
C TYR A 21 8.02 26.12 -7.91
N LEU A 22 8.05 24.82 -7.65
CA LEU A 22 6.85 24.00 -7.46
C LEU A 22 6.86 23.43 -6.05
N SER A 23 5.71 23.41 -5.39
CA SER A 23 5.57 22.59 -4.19
C SER A 23 5.73 21.11 -4.56
N ALA A 24 6.34 20.29 -3.70
CA ALA A 24 6.49 18.86 -3.96
C ALA A 24 5.13 18.16 -4.13
N SER A 25 4.07 18.62 -3.45
CA SER A 25 2.70 18.16 -3.68
C SER A 25 2.16 18.57 -5.04
N ALA A 26 2.42 19.80 -5.49
CA ALA A 26 2.02 20.28 -6.81
C ALA A 26 2.81 19.60 -7.95
N PHE A 27 4.08 19.25 -7.73
CA PHE A 27 4.90 18.50 -8.70
C PHE A 27 4.46 17.04 -8.82
N LYS A 28 4.02 16.42 -7.71
CA LYS A 28 3.35 15.12 -7.73
C LYS A 28 1.91 15.20 -8.29
N GLY A 29 1.37 16.41 -8.46
CA GLY A 29 0.00 16.69 -8.87
C GLY A 29 -0.90 16.83 -7.65
N GLU A 30 -1.73 17.88 -7.61
CA GLU A 30 -2.91 17.92 -6.73
C GLU A 30 -3.75 16.66 -6.99
N GLY A 31 -3.71 15.70 -6.06
CA GLY A 31 -4.32 14.37 -6.24
C GLY A 31 -3.35 13.18 -6.29
N SER A 32 -2.04 13.36 -6.05
CA SER A 32 -1.14 12.21 -5.87
C SER A 32 -1.48 11.45 -4.60
N LEU A 33 -1.95 10.22 -4.75
CA LEU A 33 -2.11 9.27 -3.64
C LEU A 33 -0.76 9.07 -2.94
N PHE A 34 -0.75 9.09 -1.60
CA PHE A 34 0.35 8.58 -0.80
C PHE A 34 0.51 7.09 -1.11
N THR A 35 1.74 6.65 -1.39
CA THR A 35 2.03 5.24 -1.67
C THR A 35 3.04 4.71 -0.67
N GLY A 36 2.72 3.59 -0.02
CA GLY A 36 3.59 2.97 0.98
C GLY A 36 3.57 1.45 0.87
N LYS A 37 4.66 0.81 1.29
CA LYS A 37 4.72 -0.65 1.36
C LYS A 37 4.59 -1.14 2.80
N ILE A 38 3.84 -2.22 2.98
CA ILE A 38 3.72 -2.93 4.26
C ILE A 38 4.08 -4.40 4.09
N ALA A 39 4.72 -4.97 5.10
CA ALA A 39 4.96 -6.40 5.19
C ALA A 39 3.88 -7.03 6.07
N CYS A 40 3.25 -8.09 5.57
CA CYS A 40 2.18 -8.80 6.24
C CYS A 40 2.55 -10.28 6.35
N GLN A 41 2.06 -10.93 7.39
CA GLN A 41 2.14 -12.38 7.53
C GLN A 41 0.88 -12.92 8.18
N HIS A 42 0.15 -13.75 7.45
CA HIS A 42 -1.05 -14.40 7.96
C HIS A 42 -1.44 -15.62 7.13
N SER A 43 -2.48 -16.32 7.59
CA SER A 43 -3.04 -17.48 6.91
C SER A 43 -4.07 -17.05 5.85
N GLN A 44 -4.46 -17.98 4.96
CA GLN A 44 -5.44 -17.67 3.90
C GLN A 44 -6.81 -17.28 4.45
N SER A 45 -7.20 -17.72 5.66
CA SER A 45 -8.48 -17.30 6.26
C SER A 45 -8.51 -15.82 6.63
N ASP A 46 -7.34 -15.20 6.83
CA ASP A 46 -7.23 -13.82 7.30
C ASP A 46 -7.16 -12.80 6.15
N THR A 47 -7.00 -13.25 4.90
CA THR A 47 -6.91 -12.37 3.71
C THR A 47 -8.14 -11.47 3.56
N VAL A 48 -9.33 -12.00 3.83
CA VAL A 48 -10.55 -11.18 3.75
C VAL A 48 -10.53 -10.08 4.81
N THR A 49 -10.03 -10.40 6.01
CA THR A 49 -9.90 -9.43 7.10
C THR A 49 -8.88 -8.36 6.75
N GLU A 50 -7.70 -8.76 6.27
CA GLU A 50 -6.65 -7.85 5.82
C GLU A 50 -7.16 -6.86 4.76
N LEU A 51 -7.70 -7.38 3.66
CA LEU A 51 -8.13 -6.55 2.54
C LEU A 51 -9.28 -5.62 2.96
N ASN A 52 -10.19 -6.08 3.81
CA ASN A 52 -11.26 -5.25 4.34
C ASN A 52 -10.74 -4.11 5.23
N ILE A 53 -9.79 -4.38 6.14
CA ILE A 53 -9.17 -3.33 6.98
C ILE A 53 -8.61 -2.21 6.10
N ILE A 54 -7.93 -2.57 5.00
CA ILE A 54 -7.32 -1.60 4.10
C ILE A 54 -8.39 -0.75 3.40
N VAL A 55 -9.37 -1.37 2.74
CA VAL A 55 -10.37 -0.64 1.94
C VAL A 55 -11.37 0.13 2.80
N ASP A 56 -11.69 -0.35 4.00
CA ASP A 56 -12.59 0.34 4.94
C ASP A 56 -11.96 1.62 5.48
N ASN A 57 -10.64 1.66 5.56
CA ASN A 57 -9.88 2.84 5.94
C ASN A 57 -9.57 3.78 4.78
N GLY A 58 -10.03 3.47 3.57
CA GLY A 58 -9.84 4.29 2.36
C GLY A 58 -8.52 4.04 1.62
N GLY A 59 -7.87 2.90 1.85
CA GLY A 59 -6.71 2.46 1.09
C GLY A 59 -7.07 1.61 -0.13
N GLU A 60 -6.22 1.63 -1.15
CA GLU A 60 -6.22 0.70 -2.28
C GLU A 60 -5.04 -0.25 -2.14
N VAL A 61 -5.29 -1.56 -2.31
CA VAL A 61 -4.25 -2.57 -2.46
C VAL A 61 -3.85 -2.63 -3.92
N VAL A 62 -2.70 -2.06 -4.26
CA VAL A 62 -2.20 -1.96 -5.64
C VAL A 62 -1.68 -3.30 -6.11
N ASP A 63 -0.79 -3.91 -5.33
CA ASP A 63 -0.13 -5.16 -5.66
C ASP A 63 0.13 -6.03 -4.42
N VAL A 64 0.46 -7.29 -4.66
CA VAL A 64 1.05 -8.21 -3.70
C VAL A 64 2.39 -8.73 -4.24
N GLN A 65 3.39 -8.82 -3.38
CA GLN A 65 4.75 -9.24 -3.70
C GLN A 65 5.21 -10.33 -2.73
N VAL A 66 5.78 -11.41 -3.27
CA VAL A 66 6.39 -12.49 -2.49
C VAL A 66 7.77 -12.84 -3.02
N GLU A 67 8.64 -13.35 -2.15
CA GLU A 67 9.98 -13.77 -2.51
C GLU A 67 10.04 -15.29 -2.67
N HIS A 68 10.32 -15.76 -3.89
CA HIS A 68 10.43 -17.19 -4.21
C HIS A 68 11.90 -17.58 -4.41
N PRO A 69 12.39 -18.67 -3.77
CA PRO A 69 13.82 -19.02 -3.79
C PRO A 69 14.37 -19.32 -5.19
N VAL A 70 13.51 -19.70 -6.14
CA VAL A 70 13.91 -20.02 -7.53
C VAL A 70 13.67 -18.87 -8.50
N TYR A 71 12.60 -18.09 -8.30
CA TYR A 71 12.13 -17.12 -9.28
C TYR A 71 12.39 -15.66 -8.86
N GLY A 72 12.89 -15.44 -7.64
CA GLY A 72 13.03 -14.10 -7.07
C GLY A 72 11.67 -13.52 -6.69
N THR A 73 11.49 -12.22 -6.89
CA THR A 73 10.25 -11.53 -6.55
C THR A 73 9.14 -11.84 -7.55
N LEU A 74 8.04 -12.41 -7.07
CA LEU A 74 6.80 -12.55 -7.82
C LEU A 74 5.85 -11.42 -7.41
N THR A 75 5.28 -10.72 -8.39
CA THR A 75 4.33 -9.62 -8.18
C THR A 75 3.00 -9.94 -8.85
N GLY A 76 1.90 -9.77 -8.14
CA GLY A 76 0.54 -9.83 -8.67
C GLY A 76 -0.16 -8.49 -8.50
N GLU A 77 -0.66 -7.91 -9.59
CA GLU A 77 -1.48 -6.70 -9.55
C GLU A 77 -2.89 -7.03 -9.05
N LEU A 78 -3.41 -6.21 -8.14
CA LEU A 78 -4.69 -6.45 -7.46
C LEU A 78 -5.70 -5.31 -7.69
N HIS A 79 -5.29 -4.06 -7.49
CA HIS A 79 -6.15 -2.87 -7.61
C HIS A 79 -7.48 -2.95 -6.85
N ILE A 80 -7.44 -3.47 -5.62
CA ILE A 80 -8.61 -3.66 -4.75
C ILE A 80 -8.85 -2.39 -3.95
N ARG A 81 -10.01 -1.74 -4.14
CA ARG A 81 -10.34 -0.43 -3.54
C ARG A 81 -11.63 -0.44 -2.73
N SER A 82 -12.37 -1.55 -2.73
CA SER A 82 -13.67 -1.65 -2.05
C SER A 82 -13.94 -3.08 -1.59
N ARG A 83 -14.86 -3.23 -0.62
CA ARG A 83 -15.35 -4.55 -0.19
C ARG A 83 -15.95 -5.36 -1.34
N HIS A 84 -16.51 -4.70 -2.36
CA HIS A 84 -17.01 -5.38 -3.54
C HIS A 84 -15.87 -6.05 -4.33
N ASP A 85 -14.76 -5.33 -4.53
CA ASP A 85 -13.57 -5.87 -5.18
C ASP A 85 -12.96 -7.02 -4.39
N VAL A 86 -12.98 -6.94 -3.05
CA VAL A 86 -12.54 -8.04 -2.17
C VAL A 86 -13.36 -9.30 -2.44
N ILE A 87 -14.69 -9.18 -2.45
CA ILE A 87 -15.59 -10.31 -2.71
C ILE A 87 -15.31 -10.92 -4.09
N ASP A 88 -15.18 -10.08 -5.12
CA ASP A 88 -14.95 -10.55 -6.49
C ASP A 88 -13.56 -11.16 -6.68
N PHE A 89 -12.54 -10.63 -6.00
CA PHE A 89 -11.21 -11.22 -5.93
C PHE A 89 -11.26 -12.61 -5.30
N MET A 90 -11.92 -12.77 -4.14
CA MET A 90 -12.04 -14.06 -3.46
C MET A 90 -12.81 -15.09 -4.29
N LYS A 91 -13.85 -14.67 -5.02
CA LYS A 91 -14.55 -15.55 -5.97
C LYS A 91 -13.63 -16.05 -7.08
N ARG A 92 -12.78 -15.19 -7.65
CA ARG A 92 -11.82 -15.56 -8.71
C ARG A 92 -10.78 -16.55 -8.21
N ILE A 93 -10.28 -16.35 -6.99
CA ILE A 93 -9.36 -17.29 -6.33
C ILE A 93 -10.04 -18.66 -6.17
N ALA A 94 -11.28 -18.68 -5.69
CA ALA A 94 -12.04 -19.92 -5.52
C ALA A 94 -12.38 -20.62 -6.86
N SER A 95 -12.69 -19.85 -7.92
CA SER A 95 -13.09 -20.42 -9.21
C SER A 95 -11.94 -20.96 -10.04
N ASN A 96 -10.73 -20.42 -9.88
CA ASN A 96 -9.57 -20.79 -10.68
C ASN A 96 -8.67 -21.82 -10.02
N GLU A 97 -9.06 -22.36 -8.85
CA GLU A 97 -8.19 -23.21 -8.00
C GLU A 97 -6.80 -22.59 -7.78
N ALA A 98 -6.71 -21.26 -7.87
CA ALA A 98 -5.45 -20.56 -7.86
C ALA A 98 -4.97 -20.44 -6.41
N ALA A 99 -3.79 -21.00 -6.13
CA ALA A 99 -3.12 -20.77 -4.86
C ALA A 99 -2.75 -19.28 -4.74
N MET A 100 -2.93 -18.70 -3.56
CA MET A 100 -2.48 -17.33 -3.31
C MET A 100 -0.95 -17.27 -3.30
N LEU A 101 -0.38 -16.17 -3.78
CA LEU A 101 1.06 -16.00 -3.78
C LEU A 101 1.68 -16.11 -2.38
N SER A 102 0.97 -15.66 -1.35
CA SER A 102 1.40 -15.75 0.05
C SER A 102 1.56 -17.19 0.57
N SER A 103 0.94 -18.19 -0.06
CA SER A 103 1.15 -19.59 0.35
C SER A 103 2.54 -20.13 -0.01
N LEU A 104 3.23 -19.49 -0.97
CA LEU A 104 4.59 -19.88 -1.39
C LEU A 104 5.66 -19.54 -0.34
N THR A 105 5.34 -18.63 0.59
CA THR A 105 6.27 -18.01 1.54
C THR A 105 5.82 -18.16 2.99
N GLY A 106 4.98 -19.16 3.29
CA GLY A 106 4.48 -19.38 4.65
C GLY A 106 3.65 -18.22 5.20
N GLY A 107 2.95 -17.52 4.31
CA GLY A 107 2.10 -16.37 4.64
C GLY A 107 2.79 -15.02 4.53
N VAL A 108 4.12 -14.94 4.37
CA VAL A 108 4.86 -13.67 4.34
C VAL A 108 4.77 -13.00 2.98
N HIS A 109 4.32 -11.76 2.91
CA HIS A 109 4.20 -11.01 1.67
C HIS A 109 4.26 -9.49 1.90
N LEU A 110 4.45 -8.75 0.82
CA LEU A 110 4.46 -7.30 0.80
C LEU A 110 3.28 -6.78 0.00
N HIS A 111 2.62 -5.76 0.51
CA HIS A 111 1.61 -5.00 -0.22
C HIS A 111 2.08 -3.59 -0.49
N THR A 112 1.85 -3.11 -1.71
CA THR A 112 1.89 -1.68 -2.02
C THR A 112 0.49 -1.10 -1.84
N LEU A 113 0.35 -0.15 -0.93
CA LEU A 113 -0.90 0.55 -0.66
C LEU A 113 -0.88 1.96 -1.23
N ALA A 114 -1.97 2.37 -1.87
CA ALA A 114 -2.23 3.75 -2.23
C ALA A 114 -3.31 4.33 -1.31
N CYS A 115 -3.07 5.51 -0.75
CA CYS A 115 -3.94 6.19 0.22
C CYS A 115 -4.06 7.67 -0.16
N ASN A 116 -5.08 8.38 0.32
CA ASN A 116 -5.18 9.83 0.07
C ASN A 116 -4.07 10.63 0.76
N ASP A 117 -3.57 10.14 1.89
CA ASP A 117 -2.58 10.79 2.73
C ASP A 117 -1.83 9.76 3.60
N GLU A 118 -0.74 10.22 4.22
CA GLU A 118 0.10 9.40 5.11
C GLU A 118 -0.63 8.99 6.40
N GLU A 119 -1.53 9.83 6.93
CA GLU A 119 -2.28 9.53 8.15
C GLU A 119 -3.18 8.30 7.97
N THR A 120 -3.83 8.20 6.81
CA THR A 120 -4.62 7.04 6.42
C THR A 120 -3.77 5.78 6.32
N PHE A 121 -2.58 5.87 5.73
CA PHE A 121 -1.65 4.73 5.68
C PHE A 121 -1.21 4.28 7.07
N LEU A 122 -0.90 5.22 7.97
CA LEU A 122 -0.52 4.91 9.35
C LEU A 122 -1.66 4.28 10.14
N ARG A 123 -2.91 4.73 9.95
CA ARG A 123 -4.11 4.14 10.54
C ARG A 123 -4.31 2.69 10.09
N ILE A 124 -4.21 2.43 8.78
CA ILE A 124 -4.27 1.06 8.22
C ILE A 124 -3.19 0.18 8.86
N LYS A 125 -1.95 0.67 8.92
CA LYS A 125 -0.83 -0.08 9.51
C LYS A 125 -1.11 -0.43 10.98
N MET A 126 -1.67 0.50 11.76
CA MET A 126 -2.03 0.28 13.15
C MET A 126 -3.11 -0.80 13.30
N GLU A 127 -4.20 -0.73 12.53
CA GLU A 127 -5.27 -1.73 12.59
C GLU A 127 -4.80 -3.12 12.13
N LEU A 128 -3.95 -3.20 11.10
CA LEU A 128 -3.34 -4.46 10.69
C LEU A 128 -2.41 -5.03 11.77
N GLN A 129 -1.74 -4.18 12.55
CA GLN A 129 -0.94 -4.61 13.69
C GLN A 129 -1.82 -5.14 14.82
N GLU A 130 -2.92 -4.46 15.15
CA GLU A 130 -3.88 -4.89 16.17
C GLU A 130 -4.58 -6.22 15.78
N ALA A 131 -4.82 -6.43 14.50
CA ALA A 131 -5.35 -7.68 13.96
C ALA A 131 -4.31 -8.82 13.91
N GLY A 132 -3.04 -8.57 14.24
CA GLY A 132 -1.97 -9.56 14.19
C GLY A 132 -1.54 -9.96 12.77
N ILE A 133 -1.81 -9.11 11.78
CA ILE A 133 -1.56 -9.33 10.35
C ILE A 133 -0.23 -8.70 9.91
N LEU A 134 0.11 -7.55 10.50
CA LEU A 134 1.35 -6.86 10.20
C LEU A 134 2.56 -7.70 10.63
N TYR A 135 3.52 -7.89 9.74
CA TYR A 135 4.73 -8.65 10.05
C TYR A 135 5.59 -7.88 11.07
N SER A 136 5.77 -8.46 12.25
CA SER A 136 6.70 -7.99 13.29
C SER A 136 7.86 -8.99 13.40
N GLY A 137 8.85 -8.82 12.53
CA GLY A 137 10.13 -9.53 12.59
C GLY A 137 11.15 -8.84 13.50
#